data_AF-A0A4Y8WBD0-F1
#
_entry.id   AF-A0A4Y8WBD0-F1
#
_cell.length_a   1.000
_cell.length_b   1.000
_cell.length_c   1.000
_cell.angle_alpha   90.00
_cell.angle_beta   90.00
_cell.angle_gamma   90.00
#
_symmetry.space_group_name_H-M   'P 1'
#
loop_
_entity.id
_entity.type
_entity.pdbx_description
1 polymer ?
#
loop_
_entity_poly.entity_id
_entity_poly.type
_entity_poly.pdbx_seq_one_letter_code
_entity_poly.pdbx_strand_id
1 'polypeptide(L)'
;MLLINDKYILNVLTGILEERETGVKTALGSNEVALLQFMTEHPKTPLAKARLLDEIWFKKGVVVEESSLLHAVSTCRKALDDRNGEIITTIRGVGYQFNGDVSSYQNLSIQPYLSDSQDVAPSAIKKNNARYLTAFSVSALAAYFLYGAISTPWVEADYTEQRYLGCVVPTQDKSKPMVLNNVRAFTSGNQVILVAKDGQSVSYLPSEVEVTCE
;
A
#
# COMPACT_ATOMS: atom_id res chain seq x y z
N MET A 1 -4.00 4.14 24.94
CA MET A 1 -5.03 4.88 24.17
C MET A 1 -5.42 6.09 25.00
N LEU A 2 -5.82 7.19 24.38
CA LEU A 2 -6.24 8.39 25.09
C LEU A 2 -7.77 8.51 25.01
N LEU A 3 -8.41 8.88 26.12
CA LEU A 3 -9.83 9.21 26.15
C LEU A 3 -9.95 10.74 26.21
N ILE A 4 -10.70 11.30 25.27
CA ILE A 4 -10.94 12.74 25.13
C ILE A 4 -12.43 13.00 25.45
N ASN A 5 -12.69 13.86 26.44
CA ASN A 5 -14.03 14.24 26.92
C ASN A 5 -14.95 13.06 27.26
N ASP A 6 -14.40 11.94 27.72
CA ASP A 6 -15.11 10.67 27.96
C ASP A 6 -15.91 10.10 26.77
N LYS A 7 -15.72 10.70 25.59
CA LYS A 7 -16.52 10.48 24.38
C LYS A 7 -15.69 9.86 23.26
N TYR A 8 -14.44 10.28 23.09
CA TYR A 8 -13.59 9.82 21.98
C TYR A 8 -12.38 9.05 22.48
N ILE A 9 -12.17 7.85 21.93
CA ILE A 9 -11.01 7.01 22.19
C ILE A 9 -10.03 7.17 21.04
N LEU A 10 -8.89 7.81 21.29
CA LEU A 10 -7.80 7.95 20.34
C LEU A 10 -6.76 6.85 20.55
N ASN A 11 -6.55 6.02 19.53
CA ASN A 11 -5.41 5.12 19.45
C ASN A 11 -4.26 5.81 18.70
N VAL A 12 -3.28 6.29 19.46
CA VAL A 12 -2.10 6.99 18.93
C VAL A 12 -1.24 6.11 18.02
N LEU A 13 -1.22 4.79 18.24
CA LEU A 13 -0.41 3.86 17.44
C LEU A 13 -1.04 3.58 16.08
N THR A 14 -2.36 3.39 16.04
CA THR A 14 -3.08 3.06 14.80
C THR A 14 -3.63 4.29 14.08
N GLY A 15 -3.65 5.45 14.75
CA GLY A 15 -4.25 6.68 14.22
C GLY A 15 -5.78 6.61 14.09
N ILE A 16 -6.43 5.72 14.84
CA ILE A 16 -7.89 5.57 14.80
C ILE A 16 -8.50 6.33 15.97
N LEU A 17 -9.47 7.19 15.66
CA LEU A 17 -10.34 7.84 16.63
C LEU A 17 -11.70 7.13 16.62
N GLU A 18 -12.13 6.59 17.75
CA GLU A 18 -13.39 5.90 17.91
C GLU A 18 -14.32 6.69 18.84
N GLU A 19 -15.56 6.93 18.41
CA GLU A 19 -16.60 7.51 19.26
C GLU A 19 -17.23 6.40 20.13
N ARG A 20 -17.19 6.58 21.45
CA ARG A 20 -17.55 5.54 22.42
C ARG A 20 -19.01 5.10 22.36
N GLU A 21 -19.93 6.01 22.06
CA GLU A 21 -21.37 5.72 22.06
C GLU A 21 -21.84 5.12 20.73
N THR A 22 -21.38 5.68 19.61
CA THR A 22 -21.81 5.26 18.27
C THR A 22 -20.96 4.13 17.71
N GLY A 23 -19.75 3.93 18.23
CA GLY A 23 -18.75 3.00 17.70
C GLY A 23 -18.15 3.44 16.36
N VAL A 24 -18.40 4.68 15.93
CA VAL A 24 -17.90 5.20 14.64
C VAL A 24 -16.39 5.37 14.74
N LYS A 25 -15.68 4.78 13.78
CA LYS A 25 -14.21 4.85 13.67
C LYS A 25 -13.80 5.77 12.54
N THR A 26 -12.99 6.76 12.88
CA THR A 26 -12.42 7.73 11.95
C THR A 26 -10.90 7.55 11.90
N ALA A 27 -10.36 7.34 10.71
CA ALA A 27 -8.92 7.28 10.51
C ALA A 27 -8.33 8.70 10.41
N LEU A 28 -7.28 8.96 11.17
CA LEU A 28 -6.50 10.18 11.13
C LEU A 28 -5.13 9.90 10.48
N GLY A 29 -4.61 10.89 9.75
CA GLY A 29 -3.25 10.81 9.21
C GLY A 29 -2.19 11.00 10.27
N SER A 30 -0.93 10.71 9.92
CA SER A 30 0.20 10.77 10.87
C SER A 30 0.40 12.15 11.50
N ASN A 31 0.17 13.22 10.73
CA ASN A 31 0.36 14.59 11.22
C ASN A 31 -0.82 15.04 12.10
N GLU A 32 -2.05 14.62 11.77
CA GLU A 32 -3.24 14.87 12.59
C GLU A 32 -3.17 14.15 13.93
N VAL A 33 -2.69 12.91 13.95
CA VAL A 33 -2.44 12.15 15.20
C VAL A 33 -1.37 12.83 16.03
N ALA A 34 -0.24 13.21 15.42
CA ALA A 34 0.84 13.90 16.11
C ALA A 34 0.39 15.28 16.66
N LEU A 35 -0.42 16.01 15.89
CA LEU A 35 -1.02 17.28 16.32
C LEU A 35 -1.89 17.06 17.57
N LEU A 36 -2.84 16.12 17.51
CA LEU A 36 -3.71 15.83 18.66
C LEU A 36 -2.93 15.33 19.87
N GLN A 37 -1.92 14.48 19.66
CA GLN A 37 -1.07 14.01 20.74
C GLN A 37 -0.34 15.18 21.41
N PHE A 38 0.33 16.03 20.61
CA PHE A 38 1.07 17.17 21.16
C PHE A 38 0.16 18.17 21.88
N MET A 39 -1.04 18.39 21.35
CA MET A 39 -2.07 19.24 21.96
C MET A 39 -2.63 18.66 23.26
N THR A 40 -2.83 17.34 23.34
CA THR A 40 -3.33 16.65 24.55
C THR A 40 -2.28 16.58 25.65
N GLU A 41 -0.98 16.59 25.30
CA GLU A 41 0.13 16.75 26.26
C GLU A 41 0.19 18.14 26.90
N HIS A 42 -0.41 19.16 26.26
CA HIS A 42 -0.45 20.55 26.73
C HIS A 42 -1.89 21.07 26.87
N PRO A 43 -2.70 20.47 27.76
CA PRO A 43 -4.10 20.85 27.90
C PRO A 43 -4.22 22.28 28.42
N LYS A 44 -5.27 22.98 27.98
CA LYS A 44 -5.65 24.34 28.38
C LYS A 44 -4.54 25.38 28.19
N THR A 45 -3.52 25.07 27.39
CA THR A 45 -2.39 25.96 27.12
C THR A 45 -2.46 26.47 25.67
N PRO A 46 -2.40 27.79 25.43
CA PRO A 46 -2.38 28.32 24.07
C PRO A 46 -1.02 28.02 23.42
N LEU A 47 -1.05 27.27 22.31
CA LEU A 47 0.12 26.89 21.53
C LEU A 47 0.26 27.80 20.30
N ALA A 48 1.45 28.39 20.15
CA ALA A 48 1.76 29.23 18.99
C ALA A 48 1.83 28.39 17.71
N LYS A 49 1.41 28.97 16.58
CA LYS A 49 1.41 28.28 15.28
C LYS A 49 2.79 27.78 14.86
N ALA A 50 3.82 28.60 15.06
CA ALA A 50 5.21 28.23 14.79
C ALA A 50 5.62 26.99 15.60
N ARG A 51 5.28 26.95 16.90
CA ARG A 51 5.57 25.81 17.77
C ARG A 51 4.92 24.52 17.29
N LEU A 52 3.69 24.59 16.79
CA LEU A 52 2.98 23.44 16.22
C LEU A 52 3.65 22.97 14.92
N LEU A 53 4.00 23.90 14.03
CA LEU A 53 4.71 23.60 12.78
C LEU A 53 6.06 22.92 13.04
N ASP A 54 6.82 23.45 14.00
CA ASP A 54 8.12 22.92 14.39
C ASP A 54 8.03 21.47 14.87
N GLU A 55 7.10 21.20 15.79
CA GLU A 55 6.96 19.90 16.45
C GLU A 55 6.42 18.81 15.51
N ILE A 56 5.47 19.15 14.64
CA ILE A 56 4.76 18.16 13.82
C ILE A 56 5.48 17.90 12.49
N TRP A 57 6.09 18.94 11.90
CA TRP A 57 6.71 18.87 10.57
C TRP A 57 8.23 19.08 10.61
N PHE A 58 8.74 20.17 11.20
CA PHE A 58 10.18 20.48 11.09
C PHE A 58 11.06 19.46 11.83
N LYS A 59 10.62 18.92 12.97
CA LYS A 59 11.32 17.82 13.64
C LYS A 59 11.44 16.55 12.78
N LYS A 60 10.53 16.36 11.82
CA LYS A 60 10.57 15.27 10.84
C LYS A 60 11.35 15.64 9.57
N GLY A 61 11.94 16.84 9.51
CA GLY A 61 12.68 17.35 8.35
C GLY A 61 11.82 17.85 7.19
N VAL A 62 10.52 18.09 7.42
CA VAL A 62 9.59 18.55 6.37
C VAL A 62 9.22 20.00 6.63
N VAL A 63 9.39 20.90 5.66
CA VAL A 63 9.01 22.31 5.79
C VAL A 63 7.67 22.54 5.09
N VAL A 64 6.69 23.10 5.79
CA VAL A 64 5.35 23.37 5.27
C VAL A 64 4.86 24.77 5.61
N GLU A 65 3.88 25.25 4.84
CA GLU A 65 3.19 26.50 5.11
C GLU A 65 2.10 26.36 6.19
N GLU A 66 1.66 27.49 6.73
CA GLU A 66 0.59 27.56 7.73
C GLU A 66 -0.75 26.98 7.22
N SER A 67 -0.97 26.96 5.91
CA SER A 67 -2.12 26.31 5.26
C SER A 67 -2.22 24.82 5.61
N SER A 68 -1.08 24.14 5.78
CA SER A 68 -1.03 22.73 6.18
C SER A 68 -1.45 22.52 7.63
N LEU A 69 -1.06 23.43 8.52
CA LEU A 69 -1.52 23.44 9.92
C LEU A 69 -3.04 23.66 9.99
N LEU A 70 -3.55 24.62 9.21
CA LEU A 70 -5.00 24.89 9.12
C LEU A 70 -5.77 23.65 8.65
N HIS A 71 -5.25 22.93 7.66
CA HIS A 71 -5.85 21.68 7.18
C HIS A 71 -5.86 20.61 8.28
N ALA A 72 -4.71 20.36 8.93
CA ALA A 72 -4.61 19.38 10.01
C ALA A 72 -5.59 19.68 11.15
N VAL A 73 -5.67 20.93 11.62
CA VAL A 73 -6.62 21.36 12.65
C VAL A 73 -8.07 21.13 12.21
N SER A 74 -8.40 21.45 10.95
CA SER A 74 -9.73 21.22 10.38
C SER A 74 -10.10 19.73 10.36
N THR A 75 -9.16 18.87 9.97
CA THR A 75 -9.34 17.41 9.96
C THR A 75 -9.53 16.87 11.38
N CYS A 76 -8.74 17.32 12.35
CA CYS A 76 -8.90 16.96 13.76
C CYS A 76 -10.26 17.37 14.31
N ARG A 77 -10.72 18.60 14.04
CA ARG A 77 -12.06 19.07 14.47
C ARG A 77 -13.18 18.24 13.86
N LYS A 78 -13.09 17.89 12.57
CA LYS A 78 -14.07 17.02 11.92
C LYS A 78 -14.12 15.63 12.54
N ALA A 79 -12.96 15.05 12.84
CA ALA A 79 -12.89 13.72 13.46
C ALA A 79 -13.49 13.71 14.87
N LEU A 80 -13.29 14.80 15.63
CA LEU A 80 -13.87 14.99 16.96
C LEU A 80 -15.31 15.53 16.94
N ASP A 81 -15.95 15.65 15.77
CA ASP A 81 -17.23 16.35 15.55
C ASP A 81 -17.32 17.71 16.29
N ASP A 82 -16.18 18.41 16.40
CA ASP A 82 -16.04 19.68 17.11
C ASP A 82 -16.45 20.84 16.21
N ARG A 83 -17.77 20.97 16.00
CA ARG A 83 -18.36 22.01 15.14
C ARG A 83 -18.26 23.40 15.76
N ASN A 84 -18.29 23.46 17.09
CA ASN A 84 -18.31 24.72 17.84
C ASN A 84 -16.89 25.22 18.18
N GLY A 85 -15.85 24.39 17.98
CA GLY A 85 -14.47 24.73 18.36
C GLY A 85 -14.25 24.72 19.87
N GLU A 86 -15.01 23.89 20.59
CA GLU A 86 -14.97 23.73 22.04
C GLU A 86 -13.78 22.88 22.47
N ILE A 87 -13.38 21.89 21.67
CA ILE A 87 -12.24 21.00 21.98
C ILE A 87 -10.93 21.63 21.49
N ILE A 88 -10.92 22.11 20.24
CA ILE A 88 -9.78 22.83 19.68
C ILE A 88 -10.22 24.26 19.40
N THR A 89 -9.82 25.20 20.25
CA THR A 89 -10.21 26.61 20.14
C THR A 89 -9.12 27.43 19.44
N THR A 90 -9.52 28.33 18.54
CA THR A 90 -8.59 29.27 17.89
C THR A 90 -8.42 30.52 18.76
N ILE A 91 -7.20 30.80 19.20
CA ILE A 91 -6.86 32.02 19.94
C ILE A 91 -6.25 33.03 18.97
N ARG A 92 -7.01 34.09 18.66
CA ARG A 92 -6.61 35.11 17.68
C ARG A 92 -5.28 35.76 18.09
N GLY A 93 -4.34 35.82 17.15
CA GLY A 93 -3.01 36.39 17.36
C GLY A 93 -1.99 35.47 18.03
N VAL A 94 -2.39 34.27 18.48
CA VAL A 94 -1.49 33.31 19.14
C VAL A 94 -1.44 31.99 18.36
N GLY A 95 -2.57 31.31 18.21
CA GLY A 95 -2.61 29.99 17.61
C GLY A 95 -3.81 29.17 18.08
N TYR A 96 -3.56 27.97 18.59
CA TYR A 96 -4.59 27.01 18.95
C TYR A 96 -4.44 26.54 20.39
N GLN A 97 -5.55 26.23 21.03
CA GLN A 97 -5.60 25.72 22.39
C GLN A 97 -6.45 24.46 22.41
N PHE A 98 -5.98 23.45 23.15
CA PHE A 98 -6.75 22.25 23.43
C PHE A 98 -7.50 22.40 24.75
N ASN A 99 -8.81 22.36 24.71
CA ASN A 99 -9.68 22.58 25.86
C ASN A 99 -10.42 21.31 26.30
N GLY A 100 -10.20 20.18 25.61
CA GLY A 100 -10.73 18.89 26.05
C GLY A 100 -10.05 18.36 27.31
N ASP A 101 -10.78 17.54 28.05
CA ASP A 101 -10.24 16.76 29.15
C ASP A 101 -9.69 15.44 28.61
N VAL A 102 -8.48 15.09 29.06
CA VAL A 102 -7.74 13.91 28.57
C VAL A 102 -7.50 12.96 29.74
N SER A 103 -7.90 11.71 29.58
CA SER A 103 -7.60 10.64 30.52
C SER A 103 -6.96 9.45 29.83
N SER A 104 -6.14 8.69 30.56
CA SER A 104 -5.57 7.45 30.04
C SER A 104 -6.68 6.41 29.88
N TYR A 105 -6.91 5.93 28.67
CA TYR A 105 -7.81 4.82 28.42
C TYR A 105 -7.01 3.53 28.42
N GLN A 106 -7.17 2.76 29.49
CA GLN A 106 -6.78 1.36 29.53
C GLN A 106 -8.04 0.54 29.30
N ASN A 107 -8.13 -0.10 28.14
CA ASN A 107 -9.11 -1.16 27.96
C ASN A 107 -8.78 -2.23 29.01
N LEU A 108 -9.67 -2.44 29.99
CA LEU A 108 -9.64 -3.61 30.88
C LEU A 108 -10.00 -4.89 30.11
N SER A 109 -9.56 -5.01 28.86
CA SER A 109 -9.50 -6.28 28.15
C SER A 109 -8.33 -7.07 28.72
N ILE A 110 -8.64 -7.84 29.77
CA ILE A 110 -8.12 -9.15 30.17
C ILE A 110 -6.68 -9.45 29.69
N GLN A 111 -5.81 -9.67 30.67
CA GLN A 111 -4.45 -10.21 30.58
C GLN A 111 -4.30 -11.37 29.57
N PRO A 112 -3.09 -11.57 28.99
CA PRO A 112 -2.87 -12.44 27.84
C PRO A 112 -3.15 -13.90 28.18
N TYR A 113 -4.26 -14.44 27.70
CA TYR A 113 -4.38 -15.88 27.58
C TYR A 113 -3.71 -16.29 26.27
N LEU A 114 -2.46 -16.76 26.40
CA LEU A 114 -1.92 -17.78 25.49
C LEU A 114 -2.72 -19.05 25.76
N SER A 115 -3.91 -19.20 25.17
CA SER A 115 -4.65 -20.47 25.18
C SER A 115 -5.67 -20.49 24.04
N ASP A 116 -5.22 -21.13 22.97
CA ASP A 116 -6.00 -22.01 22.11
C ASP A 116 -7.11 -21.43 21.23
N SER A 117 -7.14 -22.00 20.03
CA SER A 117 -8.03 -21.67 18.94
C SER A 117 -9.45 -22.02 19.35
N GLN A 118 -10.34 -21.04 19.48
CA GLN A 118 -11.77 -21.30 19.48
C GLN A 118 -12.48 -20.39 18.49
N ASP A 119 -13.16 -21.08 17.58
CA ASP A 119 -13.89 -20.59 16.43
C ASP A 119 -14.73 -19.34 16.75
N VAL A 120 -14.41 -18.24 16.07
CA VAL A 120 -15.32 -17.10 15.98
C VAL A 120 -16.47 -17.54 15.06
N ALA A 121 -17.55 -18.01 15.67
CA ALA A 121 -18.82 -18.22 14.98
C ALA A 121 -19.21 -16.93 14.24
N PRO A 122 -19.52 -16.97 12.93
CA PRO A 122 -19.81 -15.77 12.17
C PRO A 122 -21.07 -15.10 12.71
N SER A 123 -20.94 -13.84 13.09
CA SER A 123 -22.05 -12.99 13.53
C SER A 123 -23.17 -13.03 12.48
N ALA A 124 -24.37 -13.40 12.92
CA ALA A 124 -25.55 -13.56 12.08
C ALA A 124 -25.82 -12.28 11.26
N ILE A 125 -25.67 -12.40 9.94
CA ILE A 125 -25.95 -11.35 8.96
C ILE A 125 -27.43 -10.97 9.05
N LYS A 126 -27.71 -9.69 9.33
CA LYS A 126 -29.08 -9.12 9.27
C LYS A 126 -29.73 -9.49 7.93
N LYS A 127 -30.89 -10.15 7.99
CA LYS A 127 -31.59 -10.82 6.86
C LYS A 127 -31.85 -9.95 5.62
N ASN A 128 -31.83 -8.62 5.74
CA ASN A 128 -32.00 -7.70 4.61
C ASN A 128 -30.71 -7.42 3.80
N ASN A 129 -29.52 -7.61 4.37
CA ASN A 129 -28.25 -7.40 3.67
C ASN A 129 -27.74 -8.67 2.97
N ALA A 130 -28.33 -9.83 3.27
CA ALA A 130 -27.99 -11.11 2.66
C ALA A 130 -28.22 -11.13 1.14
N ARG A 131 -29.25 -10.42 0.65
CA ARG A 131 -29.53 -10.32 -0.80
C ARG A 131 -28.46 -9.56 -1.57
N TYR A 132 -27.96 -8.47 -0.98
CA TYR A 132 -26.86 -7.70 -1.57
C TYR A 132 -25.54 -8.47 -1.51
N LEU A 133 -25.29 -9.20 -0.42
CA LEU A 133 -24.12 -10.05 -0.27
C LEU A 133 -24.11 -11.22 -1.26
N THR A 134 -25.26 -11.88 -1.48
CA THR A 134 -25.37 -12.94 -2.49
C THR A 134 -25.19 -12.37 -3.90
N ALA A 135 -25.79 -11.22 -4.20
CA ALA A 135 -25.64 -10.58 -5.50
C ALA A 135 -24.18 -10.17 -5.78
N PHE A 136 -23.48 -9.62 -4.78
CA PHE A 136 -22.07 -9.27 -4.88
C PHE A 136 -21.18 -10.50 -5.06
N SER A 137 -21.46 -11.60 -4.35
CA SER A 137 -20.69 -12.83 -4.47
C SER A 137 -20.86 -13.48 -5.85
N VAL A 138 -22.09 -13.49 -6.37
CA VAL A 138 -22.40 -14.02 -7.70
C VAL A 138 -21.77 -13.15 -8.80
N SER A 139 -21.81 -11.82 -8.67
CA SER A 139 -21.18 -10.93 -9.66
C SER A 139 -19.66 -11.05 -9.65
N ALA A 140 -19.03 -11.19 -8.48
CA ALA A 140 -17.59 -11.41 -8.36
C ALA A 140 -17.15 -12.74 -9.01
N LEU A 141 -17.91 -13.82 -8.77
CA LEU A 141 -17.65 -15.12 -9.41
C LEU A 141 -17.82 -15.03 -10.93
N ALA A 142 -18.90 -14.43 -11.41
CA ALA A 142 -19.13 -14.26 -12.85
C ALA A 142 -18.02 -13.43 -13.51
N ALA A 143 -17.57 -12.35 -12.85
CA ALA A 143 -16.46 -11.53 -13.33
C ALA A 143 -15.14 -12.31 -13.37
N TYR A 144 -14.86 -13.16 -12.38
CA TYR A 144 -13.67 -14.02 -12.38
C TYR A 144 -13.67 -15.00 -13.57
N PHE A 145 -14.80 -15.66 -13.83
CA PHE A 145 -14.92 -16.58 -14.97
C PHE A 145 -14.86 -15.85 -16.32
N LEU A 146 -15.49 -14.68 -16.44
CA LEU A 146 -15.38 -13.83 -17.64
C LEU A 146 -13.95 -13.35 -17.87
N TYR A 147 -13.25 -12.94 -16.82
CA TYR A 147 -11.86 -12.52 -16.91
C TYR A 147 -10.97 -13.69 -17.36
N GLY A 148 -11.12 -14.87 -16.77
CA GLY A 148 -10.35 -16.06 -17.18
C GLY A 148 -10.63 -16.51 -18.60
N ALA A 149 -11.84 -16.28 -19.12
CA ALA A 149 -12.20 -16.60 -20.50
C ALA A 149 -11.69 -15.55 -21.52
N ILE A 150 -11.56 -14.28 -21.11
CA ILE A 150 -11.14 -13.17 -21.99
C ILE A 150 -9.63 -12.93 -21.90
N SER A 151 -8.99 -13.26 -20.77
CA SER A 151 -7.55 -13.28 -20.68
C SER A 151 -7.04 -14.40 -21.56
N THR A 152 -6.60 -14.05 -22.77
CA THR A 152 -5.75 -14.93 -23.56
C THR A 152 -4.64 -15.42 -22.62
N PRO A 153 -4.38 -16.74 -22.53
CA PRO A 153 -3.19 -17.20 -21.83
C PRO A 153 -2.04 -16.39 -22.39
N TRP A 154 -1.29 -15.71 -21.52
CA TRP A 154 -0.05 -15.08 -21.94
C TRP A 154 0.69 -16.18 -22.69
N VAL A 155 0.85 -16.00 -24.01
CA VAL A 155 1.54 -16.96 -24.85
C VAL A 155 2.98 -16.91 -24.39
N GLU A 156 3.32 -17.74 -23.41
CA GLU A 156 4.66 -18.25 -23.29
C GLU A 156 4.92 -18.89 -24.64
N ALA A 157 5.73 -18.19 -25.46
CA ALA A 157 6.23 -18.79 -26.67
C ALA A 157 6.87 -20.11 -26.25
N ASP A 158 6.37 -21.22 -26.79
CA ASP A 158 6.89 -22.54 -26.48
C ASP A 158 8.29 -22.60 -27.13
N TYR A 159 9.33 -22.29 -26.36
CA TYR A 159 10.71 -22.27 -26.82
C TYR A 159 11.53 -23.31 -26.08
N THR A 160 12.49 -23.90 -26.81
CA THR A 160 13.49 -24.80 -26.22
C THR A 160 14.81 -24.07 -26.14
N GLU A 161 15.45 -24.10 -24.96
CA GLU A 161 16.79 -23.55 -24.76
C GLU A 161 17.83 -24.68 -24.78
N GLN A 162 18.86 -24.52 -25.59
CA GLN A 162 20.04 -25.39 -25.64
C GLN A 162 21.32 -24.58 -25.48
N ARG A 163 22.38 -25.20 -24.98
CA ARG A 163 23.67 -24.55 -24.74
C ARG A 163 24.78 -25.27 -25.49
N TYR A 164 25.59 -24.51 -26.20
CA TYR A 164 26.71 -24.99 -27.01
C TYR A 164 28.01 -24.31 -26.59
N LEU A 165 29.12 -25.04 -26.70
CA LEU A 165 30.46 -24.52 -26.44
C LEU A 165 30.88 -23.56 -27.57
N GLY A 166 30.46 -23.85 -28.81
CA GLY A 166 30.63 -22.94 -29.94
C GLY A 166 29.70 -23.28 -31.11
N CYS A 167 29.38 -22.27 -31.92
CA CYS A 167 28.60 -22.42 -33.14
C CYS A 167 29.27 -21.68 -34.30
N VAL A 168 29.30 -22.29 -35.47
CA VAL A 168 29.81 -21.70 -36.71
C VAL A 168 28.65 -21.42 -37.64
N VAL A 169 28.36 -20.14 -37.85
CA VAL A 169 27.28 -19.68 -38.73
C VAL A 169 27.86 -19.26 -40.08
N PRO A 170 27.40 -19.85 -41.20
CA PRO A 170 27.85 -19.44 -42.52
C PRO A 170 27.29 -18.04 -42.86
N THR A 171 28.16 -17.17 -43.35
CA THR A 171 27.80 -15.81 -43.81
C THR A 171 27.65 -15.77 -45.33
N GLN A 172 27.10 -14.67 -45.86
CA GLN A 172 27.00 -14.43 -47.32
C GLN A 172 28.35 -14.57 -48.04
N ASP A 173 29.45 -14.24 -47.35
CA ASP A 173 30.80 -14.58 -47.76
C ASP A 173 31.23 -15.92 -47.15
N LYS A 174 31.34 -16.97 -47.99
CA LYS A 174 31.74 -18.32 -47.56
C LYS A 174 33.17 -18.38 -47.02
N SER A 175 34.01 -17.36 -47.30
CA SER A 175 35.42 -17.35 -46.88
C SER A 175 35.62 -16.90 -45.43
N LYS A 176 34.59 -16.35 -44.77
CA LYS A 176 34.69 -15.81 -43.41
C LYS A 176 33.47 -16.14 -42.55
N PRO A 177 33.31 -17.40 -42.11
CA PRO A 177 32.18 -17.79 -41.27
C PRO A 177 32.21 -17.06 -39.93
N MET A 178 31.03 -16.83 -39.36
CA MET A 178 30.90 -16.19 -38.06
C MET A 178 30.98 -17.25 -36.97
N VAL A 179 31.96 -17.13 -36.07
CA VAL A 179 32.16 -18.08 -34.97
C VAL A 179 31.68 -17.46 -33.67
N LEU A 180 30.75 -18.14 -33.01
CA LEU A 180 30.17 -17.76 -31.73
C LEU A 180 30.65 -18.73 -30.64
N ASN A 181 31.06 -18.21 -29.48
CA ASN A 181 31.53 -19.03 -28.35
C ASN A 181 30.55 -18.95 -27.18
N ASN A 182 30.36 -20.08 -26.48
CA ASN A 182 29.46 -20.23 -25.33
C ASN A 182 28.06 -19.66 -25.61
N VAL A 183 27.34 -20.38 -26.48
CA VAL A 183 26.12 -19.93 -27.14
C VAL A 183 24.90 -20.52 -26.45
N ARG A 184 23.90 -19.67 -26.21
CA ARG A 184 22.53 -20.10 -25.88
C ARG A 184 21.69 -20.06 -27.15
N ALA A 185 21.12 -21.19 -27.52
CA ALA A 185 20.21 -21.32 -28.65
C ALA A 185 18.78 -21.38 -28.15
N PHE A 186 17.94 -20.45 -28.61
CA PHE A 186 16.50 -20.42 -28.34
C PHE A 186 15.77 -20.80 -29.61
N THR A 187 15.08 -21.94 -29.60
CA THR A 187 14.33 -22.45 -30.74
C THR A 187 12.84 -22.31 -30.48
N SER A 188 12.14 -21.55 -31.33
CA SER A 188 10.69 -21.35 -31.28
C SER A 188 10.11 -21.57 -32.68
N GLY A 189 9.41 -22.69 -32.89
CA GLY A 189 8.89 -23.06 -34.22
C GLY A 189 10.02 -23.27 -35.25
N ASN A 190 10.02 -22.50 -36.35
CA ASN A 190 11.03 -22.55 -37.40
C ASN A 190 12.09 -21.44 -37.29
N GLN A 191 12.31 -20.91 -36.08
CA GLN A 191 13.29 -19.86 -35.84
C GLN A 191 14.21 -20.27 -34.70
N VAL A 192 15.52 -20.12 -34.92
CA VAL A 192 16.55 -20.33 -33.91
C VAL A 192 17.32 -19.03 -33.70
N ILE A 193 17.47 -18.62 -32.44
CA ILE A 193 18.23 -17.45 -32.05
C ILE A 193 19.43 -17.90 -31.23
N LEU A 194 20.62 -17.63 -31.73
CA LEU A 194 21.89 -17.87 -31.05
C LEU A 194 22.32 -16.60 -30.32
N VAL A 195 22.66 -16.71 -29.04
CA VAL A 195 23.17 -15.62 -28.22
C VAL A 195 24.47 -16.06 -27.56
N ALA A 196 25.59 -15.51 -28.00
CA ALA A 196 26.90 -15.75 -27.41
C ALA A 196 27.11 -14.93 -26.14
N LYS A 197 28.10 -15.36 -25.34
CA LYS A 197 28.43 -14.72 -24.06
C LYS A 197 28.95 -13.29 -24.21
N ASP A 198 29.59 -12.99 -25.33
CA ASP A 198 30.12 -11.67 -25.66
C ASP A 198 29.03 -10.67 -26.10
N GLY A 199 27.78 -11.12 -26.18
CA GLY A 199 26.62 -10.30 -26.56
C GLY A 199 26.31 -10.33 -28.06
N GLN A 200 27.07 -11.05 -28.87
CA GLN A 200 26.72 -11.25 -30.28
C GLN A 200 25.50 -12.19 -30.39
N SER A 201 24.54 -11.83 -31.24
CA SER A 201 23.38 -12.67 -31.51
C SER A 201 23.10 -12.78 -33.00
N VAL A 202 22.66 -13.97 -33.41
CA VAL A 202 22.26 -14.26 -34.79
C VAL A 202 20.99 -15.11 -34.77
N SER A 203 20.04 -14.70 -35.59
CA SER A 203 18.81 -15.46 -35.83
C SER A 203 18.87 -16.09 -37.21
N TYR A 204 18.50 -17.36 -37.31
CA TYR A 204 18.42 -18.08 -38.59
C TYR A 204 17.22 -19.02 -38.63
N LEU A 205 16.82 -19.40 -39.84
CA LEU A 205 15.81 -20.41 -40.09
C LEU A 205 16.51 -21.74 -40.41
N PRO A 206 16.27 -22.82 -39.64
CA PRO A 206 16.89 -24.13 -39.88
C PRO A 206 16.61 -24.71 -41.28
N SER A 207 15.53 -24.28 -41.93
CA SER A 207 15.18 -24.68 -43.30
C SER A 207 16.05 -24.04 -44.38
N GLU A 208 16.70 -22.91 -44.09
CA GLU A 208 17.47 -22.13 -45.07
C GLU A 208 18.97 -22.19 -44.82
N VAL A 209 19.38 -22.34 -43.56
CA VAL A 209 20.79 -22.27 -43.15
C VAL A 209 21.11 -23.40 -42.18
N GLU A 210 22.09 -24.22 -42.54
CA GLU A 210 22.66 -25.25 -41.69
C GLU A 210 23.79 -24.64 -40.85
N VAL A 211 23.64 -24.67 -39.52
CA VAL A 211 24.61 -24.17 -38.55
C VAL A 211 25.18 -25.35 -37.78
N THR A 212 26.52 -25.42 -37.69
CA THR A 212 27.20 -26.47 -36.92
C THR A 212 27.51 -25.94 -35.53
N CYS A 213 26.99 -26.62 -34.50
CA CYS A 213 27.26 -26.31 -33.10
C CYS A 213 27.86 -27.54 -32.39
N GLU A 214 28.80 -27.29 -31.48
CA GLU A 214 29.50 -28.28 -30.64
C GLU A 214 29.21 -28.09 -29.14
#